data_AF-A0A7C7CSA4-F1
#
_entry.id   AF-A0A7C7CSA4-F1
#
_cell.length_a   1.000
_cell.length_b   1.000
_cell.length_c   1.000
_cell.angle_alpha   90.00
_cell.angle_beta   90.00
_cell.angle_gamma   90.00
#
_symmetry.space_group_name_H-M   'P 1'
#
loop_
_entity.id
_entity.type
_entity.pdbx_description
1 polymer ?
#
loop_
_entity_poly.entity_id
_entity_poly.type
_entity_poly.pdbx_seq_one_letter_code
_entity_poly.pdbx_strand_id
1 'polypeptide(L)'
;MSRNKVITRRKFLQIGGIATVGLLTPRYLSGLGCDPTTPDFLGPFWEEDAPYRTVLASSNEPGYRLIIFGKVTANDCQTPIPNTIVDVWHANDSGCYGISENCETGNPEDDEYNLRGRVISGLNGEYVFETIKPGFYAVGPDIYRPSHIHFMITPIAGDSIITQLYFEGDDYIDTDPGSSNPNAINRIIPLQETESGLLGVFNIILDIDPSDKMINGFYPVGPARLSNYHNRLLPEGLRLFPPYPNPFNSSTNIKIELDRSTTVLLSVFDLKGQWVNTLVKGRLHSGEHSIHWDGKNSSGIEVPTGEYIVILQTPAGRKVSKLTILR
;
A
#
# COMPACT_ATOMS: atom_id res chain seq x y z
N MET A 1 -40.72 -2.87 4.09
CA MET A 1 -40.41 -1.84 3.08
C MET A 1 -39.42 -0.85 3.67
N SER A 2 -38.13 -1.02 3.39
CA SER A 2 -37.16 0.08 3.38
C SER A 2 -36.06 -0.35 2.43
N ARG A 3 -35.88 0.41 1.35
CA ARG A 3 -35.02 0.06 0.21
C ARG A 3 -33.56 0.30 0.60
N ASN A 4 -32.75 -0.76 0.51
CA ASN A 4 -31.28 -0.66 0.49
C ASN A 4 -30.87 0.34 -0.59
N LYS A 5 -30.24 1.45 -0.18
CA LYS A 5 -29.60 2.38 -1.11
C LYS A 5 -28.21 1.86 -1.43
N VAL A 6 -28.11 1.12 -2.54
CA VAL A 6 -26.85 0.80 -3.20
C VAL A 6 -26.14 2.10 -3.55
N ILE A 7 -24.91 2.28 -3.07
CA ILE A 7 -24.05 3.39 -3.46
C ILE A 7 -23.60 3.16 -4.91
N THR A 8 -23.88 4.11 -5.79
CA THR A 8 -23.40 4.09 -7.17
C THR A 8 -22.02 4.76 -7.27
N ARG A 9 -21.16 4.24 -8.17
CA ARG A 9 -19.77 4.68 -8.50
C ARG A 9 -19.54 6.21 -8.55
N ARG A 10 -20.59 7.02 -8.70
CA ARG A 10 -20.53 8.49 -8.80
C ARG A 10 -20.26 9.22 -7.48
N LYS A 11 -20.51 8.62 -6.32
CA LYS A 11 -20.23 9.26 -5.01
C LYS A 11 -18.77 9.14 -4.56
N PHE A 12 -18.00 8.20 -5.12
CA PHE A 12 -16.58 7.99 -4.77
C PHE A 12 -15.67 9.11 -5.31
N LEU A 13 -15.99 9.67 -6.50
CA LEU A 13 -15.21 10.74 -7.13
C LEU A 13 -15.35 12.12 -6.48
N GLN A 14 -16.30 12.30 -5.54
CA GLN A 14 -16.47 13.57 -4.82
C GLN A 14 -15.68 13.65 -3.51
N ILE A 15 -15.02 12.56 -3.08
CA ILE A 15 -14.08 12.60 -1.94
C ILE A 15 -12.65 12.93 -2.43
N GLY A 16 -12.35 12.68 -3.71
CA GLY A 16 -11.07 13.03 -4.34
C GLY A 16 -10.92 14.50 -4.77
N GLY A 17 -11.92 15.35 -4.52
CA GLY A 17 -11.89 16.76 -4.89
C GLY A 17 -12.81 17.58 -4.01
N ILE A 18 -12.25 18.64 -3.42
CA ILE A 18 -12.82 19.52 -2.39
C ILE A 18 -12.59 18.99 -0.96
N ALA A 19 -11.35 19.25 -0.51
CA ALA A 19 -11.08 19.57 0.88
C ALA A 19 -11.93 20.78 1.30
N THR A 20 -13.12 20.51 1.82
CA THR A 20 -13.70 21.32 2.89
C THR A 20 -14.15 20.37 3.97
N VAL A 21 -13.16 19.83 4.69
CA VAL A 21 -13.38 19.33 6.05
C VAL A 21 -13.77 20.53 6.89
N GLY A 22 -15.05 20.89 6.83
CA GLY A 22 -15.63 21.91 7.66
C GLY A 22 -15.63 21.40 9.10
N LEU A 23 -14.77 22.00 9.92
CA LEU A 23 -14.81 21.94 11.39
C LEU A 23 -14.70 20.53 11.97
N LEU A 24 -13.59 19.83 11.70
CA LEU A 24 -13.03 18.99 12.74
C LEU A 24 -12.45 19.93 13.79
N THR A 25 -13.09 19.99 14.97
CA THR A 25 -12.54 20.72 16.12
C THR A 25 -11.10 20.29 16.37
N PRO A 26 -10.15 21.21 16.65
CA PRO A 26 -8.71 20.91 16.73
C PRO A 26 -8.30 19.93 17.85
N ARG A 27 -9.24 19.47 18.68
CA ARG A 27 -8.97 18.64 19.87
C ARG A 27 -8.41 17.25 19.57
N TYR A 28 -8.52 16.76 18.34
CA TYR A 28 -8.03 15.41 17.95
C TYR A 28 -6.69 15.42 17.21
N LEU A 29 -6.13 16.59 16.87
CA LEU A 29 -4.80 16.72 16.26
C LEU A 29 -3.67 16.97 17.28
N SER A 30 -4.04 17.12 18.54
CA SER A 30 -3.11 17.36 19.64
C SER A 30 -2.96 16.09 20.47
N GLY A 31 -1.97 15.24 20.15
CA GLY A 31 -1.55 14.18 21.07
C GLY A 31 -0.87 12.94 20.52
N LEU A 32 -0.80 12.69 19.20
CA LEU A 32 0.03 11.59 18.69
C LEU A 32 1.47 12.10 18.60
N GLY A 33 2.34 11.54 19.43
CA GLY A 33 3.78 11.81 19.39
C GLY A 33 4.33 11.60 17.99
N CYS A 34 5.38 12.34 17.63
CA CYS A 34 6.09 12.13 16.37
C CYS A 34 7.06 10.94 16.50
N ASP A 35 6.53 9.80 16.91
CA ASP A 35 7.30 8.57 17.07
C ASP A 35 7.05 7.67 15.87
N PRO A 36 8.08 7.01 15.33
CA PRO A 36 7.90 6.03 14.26
C PRO A 36 6.86 4.97 14.65
N THR A 37 6.03 4.58 13.68
CA THR A 37 5.11 3.47 13.81
C THR A 37 5.90 2.22 14.21
N THR A 38 5.50 1.59 15.30
CA THR A 38 6.23 0.43 15.84
C THR A 38 5.83 -0.85 15.13
N PRO A 39 6.74 -1.84 15.01
CA PRO A 39 6.40 -3.12 14.41
C PRO A 39 5.48 -3.95 15.32
N ASP A 40 4.84 -4.95 14.73
CA ASP A 40 4.09 -6.01 15.41
C ASP A 40 4.25 -7.33 14.65
N PHE A 41 3.67 -8.40 15.19
CA PHE A 41 3.66 -9.73 14.59
C PHE A 41 3.00 -9.72 13.21
N LEU A 42 3.60 -10.43 12.26
CA LEU A 42 3.01 -10.72 10.96
C LEU A 42 1.71 -11.54 11.10
N GLY A 43 1.69 -12.46 12.07
CA GLY A 43 0.65 -13.48 12.16
C GLY A 43 0.77 -14.54 11.06
N PRO A 44 -0.02 -15.61 11.12
CA PRO A 44 0.10 -16.74 10.21
C PRO A 44 -0.68 -16.57 8.90
N PHE A 45 -1.50 -15.53 8.78
CA PHE A 45 -2.48 -15.37 7.71
C PHE A 45 -2.11 -14.32 6.66
N TRP A 46 -0.85 -13.90 6.59
CA TRP A 46 -0.43 -13.07 5.47
C TRP A 46 -0.31 -13.92 4.21
N GLU A 47 -0.79 -13.40 3.08
CA GLU A 47 -0.74 -14.07 1.79
C GLU A 47 -0.12 -13.12 0.77
N GLU A 48 0.74 -13.68 -0.08
CA GLU A 48 1.34 -12.93 -1.19
C GLU A 48 0.25 -12.51 -2.19
N ASP A 49 0.52 -11.49 -2.99
CA ASP A 49 -0.28 -11.16 -4.18
C ASP A 49 -1.71 -10.62 -4.00
N ALA A 50 -2.12 -10.28 -2.77
CA ALA A 50 -3.35 -9.53 -2.52
C ALA A 50 -3.51 -8.37 -3.54
N PRO A 51 -4.65 -8.23 -4.24
CA PRO A 51 -4.70 -7.33 -5.38
C PRO A 51 -4.71 -5.87 -4.94
N TYR A 52 -4.27 -4.99 -5.84
CA TYR A 52 -4.36 -3.56 -5.60
C TYR A 52 -5.82 -3.10 -5.69
N ARG A 53 -6.37 -2.66 -4.55
CA ARG A 53 -7.77 -2.23 -4.41
C ARG A 53 -7.90 -1.31 -3.20
N THR A 54 -8.88 -0.41 -3.25
CA THR A 54 -9.24 0.48 -2.14
C THR A 54 -10.53 0.07 -1.43
N VAL A 55 -11.22 -0.97 -1.91
CA VAL A 55 -12.39 -1.56 -1.26
C VAL A 55 -12.08 -3.03 -1.02
N LEU A 56 -11.86 -3.39 0.23
CA LEU A 56 -11.40 -4.71 0.67
C LEU A 56 -12.57 -5.63 1.00
N ALA A 57 -13.63 -5.05 1.58
CA ALA A 57 -14.83 -5.80 1.94
C ALA A 57 -15.90 -5.68 0.86
N SER A 58 -16.38 -6.84 0.39
CA SER A 58 -17.60 -6.99 -0.39
C SER A 58 -18.75 -6.16 0.21
N SER A 59 -19.66 -5.68 -0.63
CA SER A 59 -20.85 -4.96 -0.16
C SER A 59 -21.79 -5.84 0.68
N ASN A 60 -21.67 -7.16 0.54
CA ASN A 60 -22.46 -8.13 1.30
C ASN A 60 -21.71 -8.65 2.53
N GLU A 61 -20.45 -8.25 2.74
CA GLU A 61 -19.68 -8.70 3.91
C GLU A 61 -20.37 -8.25 5.20
N PRO A 62 -20.64 -9.17 6.13
CA PRO A 62 -21.18 -8.83 7.45
C PRO A 62 -20.26 -7.89 8.24
N GLY A 63 -20.82 -7.20 9.22
CA GLY A 63 -20.08 -6.32 10.11
C GLY A 63 -20.23 -4.82 9.84
N TYR A 64 -19.64 -4.02 10.72
CA TYR A 64 -19.70 -2.56 10.64
C TYR A 64 -18.75 -2.06 9.56
N ARG A 65 -19.27 -1.31 8.56
CA ARG A 65 -18.43 -0.67 7.54
C ARG A 65 -17.42 0.26 8.20
N LEU A 66 -16.18 0.21 7.72
CA LEU A 66 -15.05 0.94 8.27
C LEU A 66 -14.24 1.55 7.13
N ILE A 67 -13.94 2.84 7.22
CA ILE A 67 -12.96 3.49 6.35
C ILE A 67 -11.73 3.82 7.19
N ILE A 68 -10.57 3.36 6.75
CA ILE A 68 -9.27 3.75 7.30
C ILE A 68 -8.57 4.64 6.31
N PHE A 69 -8.05 5.76 6.79
CA PHE A 69 -7.22 6.65 6.00
C PHE A 69 -6.13 7.28 6.86
N GLY A 70 -5.12 7.83 6.20
CA GLY A 70 -4.07 8.57 6.87
C GLY A 70 -2.97 8.97 5.90
N LYS A 71 -1.82 9.30 6.46
CA LYS A 71 -0.62 9.64 5.69
C LYS A 71 0.56 8.76 6.07
N VAL A 72 1.39 8.44 5.09
CA VAL A 72 2.74 7.92 5.26
C VAL A 72 3.72 9.09 5.26
N THR A 73 4.44 9.29 6.35
CA THR A 73 5.46 10.34 6.50
C THR A 73 6.79 9.78 6.98
N ALA A 74 7.85 10.53 6.77
CA ALA A 74 9.16 10.34 7.40
C ALA A 74 9.09 10.58 8.91
N ASN A 75 10.22 10.40 9.60
CA ASN A 75 10.31 10.53 11.05
C ASN A 75 10.25 11.98 11.58
N ASP A 76 10.07 12.97 10.69
CA ASP A 76 9.75 14.35 11.03
C ASP A 76 8.24 14.64 11.06
N CYS A 77 7.42 13.61 10.76
CA CYS A 77 5.96 13.64 10.67
C CYS A 77 5.38 14.64 9.67
N GLN A 78 6.22 15.19 8.79
CA GLN A 78 5.85 16.26 7.88
C GLN A 78 6.16 15.89 6.43
N THR A 79 7.33 15.28 6.20
CA THR A 79 7.78 14.92 4.86
C THR A 79 7.00 13.70 4.39
N PRO A 80 6.15 13.82 3.35
CA PRO A 80 5.35 12.71 2.86
C PRO A 80 6.22 11.68 2.15
N ILE A 81 5.87 10.40 2.29
CA ILE A 81 6.53 9.31 1.57
C ILE A 81 5.55 8.72 0.54
N PRO A 82 5.61 9.21 -0.71
CA PRO A 82 4.70 8.76 -1.77
C PRO A 82 5.09 7.38 -2.29
N ASN A 83 4.16 6.75 -3.01
CA ASN A 83 4.35 5.44 -3.63
C ASN A 83 4.71 4.33 -2.65
N THR A 84 4.33 4.49 -1.38
CA THR A 84 4.44 3.46 -0.36
C THR A 84 3.33 2.46 -0.58
N ILE A 85 3.67 1.18 -0.70
CA ILE A 85 2.69 0.11 -0.73
C ILE A 85 2.24 -0.14 0.71
N VAL A 86 0.94 -0.03 0.95
CA VAL A 86 0.28 -0.36 2.20
C VAL A 86 -0.54 -1.62 1.93
N ASP A 87 0.04 -2.77 2.26
CA ASP A 87 -0.58 -4.09 2.15
C ASP A 87 -1.36 -4.39 3.43
N VAL A 88 -2.64 -4.71 3.28
CA VAL A 88 -3.61 -4.78 4.37
C VAL A 88 -4.33 -6.13 4.32
N TRP A 89 -4.44 -6.78 5.48
CA TRP A 89 -5.26 -7.97 5.66
C TRP A 89 -5.86 -8.02 7.07
N HIS A 90 -7.05 -8.61 7.20
CA HIS A 90 -7.69 -8.84 8.50
C HIS A 90 -8.76 -9.92 8.41
N ALA A 91 -9.23 -10.36 9.59
CA ALA A 91 -10.34 -11.29 9.72
C ALA A 91 -11.69 -10.64 9.38
N ASN A 92 -12.72 -11.46 9.16
CA ASN A 92 -14.10 -11.00 9.10
C ASN A 92 -14.62 -10.53 10.48
N ASP A 93 -15.90 -10.14 10.54
CA ASP A 93 -16.55 -9.65 11.78
C ASP A 93 -16.65 -10.70 12.89
N SER A 94 -16.46 -11.97 12.55
CA SER A 94 -16.45 -13.12 13.43
C SER A 94 -15.04 -13.59 13.81
N GLY A 95 -13.99 -12.89 13.34
CA GLY A 95 -12.60 -13.23 13.65
C GLY A 95 -11.98 -14.33 12.78
N CYS A 96 -12.55 -14.61 11.61
CA CYS A 96 -12.12 -15.70 10.72
C CYS A 96 -11.42 -15.17 9.46
N TYR A 97 -10.31 -15.80 9.04
CA TYR A 97 -9.54 -15.45 7.83
C TYR A 97 -9.90 -16.37 6.65
N GLY A 98 -10.79 -15.92 5.76
CA GLY A 98 -11.40 -16.76 4.71
C GLY A 98 -10.47 -17.46 3.71
N ILE A 99 -9.24 -16.98 3.50
CA ILE A 99 -8.27 -17.64 2.62
C ILE A 99 -7.58 -18.84 3.30
N SER A 100 -7.54 -18.86 4.64
CA SER A 100 -6.83 -19.87 5.43
C SER A 100 -7.78 -20.75 6.24
N GLU A 101 -9.04 -20.32 6.40
CA GLU A 101 -10.02 -20.91 7.28
C GLU A 101 -11.39 -21.01 6.57
N ASN A 102 -12.22 -21.95 7.01
CA ASN A 102 -13.58 -22.08 6.49
C ASN A 102 -14.53 -21.11 7.22
N CYS A 103 -14.76 -19.94 6.61
CA CYS A 103 -15.51 -18.85 7.22
C CYS A 103 -16.90 -18.68 6.58
N GLU A 104 -17.90 -18.33 7.39
CA GLU A 104 -19.09 -17.65 6.86
C GLU A 104 -18.68 -16.25 6.41
N THR A 105 -19.02 -15.87 5.18
CA THR A 105 -18.58 -14.61 4.60
C THR A 105 -19.60 -14.09 3.59
N GLY A 106 -19.65 -12.77 3.41
CA GLY A 106 -20.43 -12.13 2.35
C GLY A 106 -19.62 -11.95 1.06
N ASN A 107 -18.46 -12.58 1.00
CA ASN A 107 -17.62 -12.64 -0.16
C ASN A 107 -18.30 -13.34 -1.35
N PRO A 108 -18.25 -12.80 -2.56
CA PRO A 108 -18.58 -13.59 -3.74
C PRO A 108 -17.57 -14.74 -3.95
N GLU A 109 -18.01 -15.84 -4.55
CA GLU A 109 -17.21 -17.07 -4.74
C GLU A 109 -15.92 -16.86 -5.59
N ASP A 110 -15.75 -15.70 -6.24
CA ASP A 110 -14.64 -15.39 -7.14
C ASP A 110 -13.55 -14.48 -6.53
N ASP A 111 -13.70 -13.97 -5.30
CA ASP A 111 -12.71 -13.09 -4.67
C ASP A 111 -11.96 -13.78 -3.52
N GLU A 112 -10.97 -14.60 -3.85
CA GLU A 112 -10.12 -15.30 -2.87
C GLU A 112 -9.45 -14.37 -1.84
N TYR A 113 -9.24 -13.10 -2.20
CA TYR A 113 -8.56 -12.09 -1.38
C TYR A 113 -9.54 -11.11 -0.69
N ASN A 114 -10.73 -11.57 -0.32
CA ASN A 114 -11.66 -10.78 0.49
C ASN A 114 -10.98 -10.28 1.77
N LEU A 115 -11.30 -9.04 2.17
CA LEU A 115 -10.71 -8.37 3.33
C LEU A 115 -9.20 -8.17 3.24
N ARG A 116 -8.66 -8.23 2.01
CA ARG A 116 -7.23 -8.04 1.72
C ARG A 116 -7.05 -7.08 0.55
N GLY A 117 -6.00 -6.28 0.59
CA GLY A 117 -5.69 -5.39 -0.52
C GLY A 117 -4.42 -4.60 -0.31
N ARG A 118 -3.82 -4.21 -1.44
CA ARG A 118 -2.70 -3.26 -1.47
C ARG A 118 -3.18 -1.90 -1.94
N VAL A 119 -2.91 -0.87 -1.17
CA VAL A 119 -3.08 0.53 -1.62
C VAL A 119 -1.71 1.18 -1.77
N ILE A 120 -1.62 2.18 -2.64
CA ILE A 120 -0.39 2.93 -2.88
C ILE A 120 -0.62 4.35 -2.36
N SER A 121 0.28 4.85 -1.53
CA SER A 121 0.20 6.22 -1.03
C SER A 121 0.38 7.24 -2.17
N GLY A 122 -0.44 8.30 -2.13
CA GLY A 122 -0.38 9.40 -3.09
C GLY A 122 0.83 10.31 -2.87
N LEU A 123 0.91 11.39 -3.66
CA LEU A 123 2.06 12.30 -3.65
C LEU A 123 2.27 13.03 -2.31
N ASN A 124 1.20 13.21 -1.52
CA ASN A 124 1.29 13.79 -0.18
C ASN A 124 1.27 12.72 0.92
N GLY A 125 1.61 11.47 0.57
CA GLY A 125 1.67 10.33 1.46
C GLY A 125 0.29 9.76 1.82
N GLU A 126 -0.80 10.30 1.29
CA GLU A 126 -2.15 9.89 1.65
C GLU A 126 -2.50 8.48 1.18
N TYR A 127 -3.17 7.71 2.02
CA TYR A 127 -3.75 6.42 1.64
C TYR A 127 -5.16 6.28 2.24
N VAL A 128 -5.99 5.46 1.60
CA VAL A 128 -7.35 5.18 2.06
C VAL A 128 -7.81 3.81 1.59
N PHE A 129 -8.53 3.11 2.45
CA PHE A 129 -9.27 1.92 2.07
C PHE A 129 -10.57 1.78 2.85
N GLU A 130 -11.55 1.12 2.23
CA GLU A 130 -12.83 0.75 2.81
C GLU A 130 -12.85 -0.75 3.11
N THR A 131 -13.36 -1.10 4.29
CA THR A 131 -13.52 -2.47 4.75
C THR A 131 -14.65 -2.58 5.79
N ILE A 132 -14.59 -3.58 6.67
CA ILE A 132 -15.38 -3.72 7.90
C ILE A 132 -14.49 -3.68 9.15
N LYS A 133 -15.05 -3.37 10.32
CA LYS A 133 -14.36 -3.60 11.60
C LYS A 133 -14.25 -5.11 11.84
N PRO A 134 -13.04 -5.68 11.99
CA PRO A 134 -12.86 -7.11 12.25
C PRO A 134 -13.39 -7.49 13.62
N GLY A 135 -13.77 -8.76 13.79
CA GLY A 135 -14.09 -9.35 15.09
C GLY A 135 -12.87 -9.58 15.97
N PHE A 136 -13.09 -10.07 17.17
CA PHE A 136 -12.02 -10.59 18.02
C PHE A 136 -11.46 -11.88 17.41
N TYR A 137 -10.15 -12.07 17.50
CA TYR A 137 -9.51 -13.26 16.93
C TYR A 137 -9.27 -14.31 18.02
N ALA A 138 -9.86 -15.50 17.87
CA ALA A 138 -9.69 -16.59 18.84
C ALA A 138 -8.32 -17.27 18.66
N VAL A 139 -7.52 -17.34 19.72
CA VAL A 139 -6.25 -18.08 19.77
C VAL A 139 -6.33 -19.34 20.63
N GLY A 140 -7.49 -19.60 21.21
CA GLY A 140 -7.78 -20.78 22.02
C GLY A 140 -9.22 -20.75 22.54
N PRO A 141 -9.66 -21.78 23.27
CA PRO A 141 -10.96 -21.79 23.92
C PRO A 141 -11.08 -20.59 24.87
N ASP A 142 -12.02 -19.69 24.60
CA ASP A 142 -12.27 -18.46 25.37
C ASP A 142 -11.06 -17.52 25.51
N ILE A 143 -10.06 -17.64 24.63
CA ILE A 143 -8.91 -16.73 24.59
C ILE A 143 -8.94 -15.98 23.26
N TYR A 144 -9.05 -14.66 23.36
CA TYR A 144 -9.18 -13.78 22.22
C TYR A 144 -8.08 -12.72 22.20
N ARG A 145 -7.68 -12.34 20.99
CA ARG A 145 -6.96 -11.12 20.69
C ARG A 145 -7.96 -10.03 20.31
N PRO A 146 -7.65 -8.75 20.59
CA PRO A 146 -8.52 -7.63 20.22
C PRO A 146 -8.77 -7.58 18.72
N SER A 147 -9.82 -6.88 18.30
CA SER A 147 -10.04 -6.55 16.89
C SER A 147 -8.81 -5.84 16.33
N HIS A 148 -8.24 -6.35 15.23
CA HIS A 148 -7.05 -5.76 14.64
C HIS A 148 -7.00 -5.88 13.11
N ILE A 149 -6.31 -4.92 12.49
CA ILE A 149 -6.00 -4.93 11.06
C ILE A 149 -4.48 -5.01 10.90
N HIS A 150 -4.00 -5.94 10.07
CA HIS A 150 -2.59 -6.05 9.78
C HIS A 150 -2.16 -5.13 8.64
N PHE A 151 -0.91 -4.69 8.72
CA PHE A 151 -0.25 -3.84 7.74
C PHE A 151 1.14 -4.38 7.42
N MET A 152 1.49 -4.46 6.15
CA MET A 152 2.86 -4.50 5.67
C MET A 152 3.08 -3.26 4.82
N ILE A 153 4.01 -2.42 5.24
CA ILE A 153 4.23 -1.10 4.67
C ILE A 153 5.59 -1.12 4.01
N THR A 154 5.59 -0.99 2.68
CA THR A 154 6.81 -1.02 1.86
C THR A 154 7.02 0.35 1.23
N PRO A 155 7.87 1.20 1.82
CA PRO A 155 8.16 2.51 1.28
C PRO A 155 9.01 2.48 0.01
N ILE A 156 9.12 3.66 -0.59
CA ILE A 156 10.03 3.91 -1.71
C ILE A 156 11.52 3.76 -1.36
N ALA A 157 11.84 3.99 -0.09
CA ALA A 157 13.16 4.02 0.52
C ALA A 157 13.08 3.43 1.93
N GLY A 158 14.09 2.69 2.36
CA GLY A 158 14.09 2.01 3.66
C GLY A 158 13.48 0.60 3.61
N ASP A 159 13.45 -0.04 4.79
CA ASP A 159 12.94 -1.40 4.95
C ASP A 159 11.42 -1.41 5.12
N SER A 160 10.80 -2.53 4.73
CA SER A 160 9.37 -2.75 5.02
C SER A 160 9.15 -2.90 6.52
N ILE A 161 8.06 -2.33 7.02
CA ILE A 161 7.59 -2.56 8.39
C ILE A 161 6.31 -3.39 8.38
N ILE A 162 6.25 -4.36 9.27
CA ILE A 162 5.06 -5.15 9.57
C ILE A 162 4.48 -4.64 10.88
N THR A 163 3.19 -4.36 10.92
CA THR A 163 2.51 -3.86 12.11
C THR A 163 1.04 -4.25 12.15
N GLN A 164 0.37 -3.94 13.25
CA GLN A 164 -1.06 -4.14 13.47
C GLN A 164 -1.68 -2.85 14.00
N LEU A 165 -2.91 -2.55 13.57
CA LEU A 165 -3.77 -1.48 14.06
C LEU A 165 -4.86 -2.08 14.96
N TYR A 166 -5.08 -1.47 16.12
CA TYR A 166 -6.10 -1.81 17.12
C TYR A 166 -7.06 -0.63 17.31
N PHE A 167 -8.14 -0.86 18.08
CA PHE A 167 -9.22 0.12 18.26
C PHE A 167 -9.45 0.41 19.74
N GLU A 168 -9.52 1.69 20.11
CA GLU A 168 -9.80 2.11 21.49
C GLU A 168 -11.10 1.49 22.02
N GLY A 169 -11.08 1.11 23.31
CA GLY A 169 -12.24 0.53 24.00
C GLY A 169 -12.44 -0.97 23.76
N ASP A 170 -11.51 -1.65 23.09
CA ASP A 170 -11.53 -3.10 22.94
C ASP A 170 -11.08 -3.80 24.23
N ASP A 171 -11.91 -4.72 24.74
CA ASP A 171 -11.75 -5.38 26.04
C ASP A 171 -10.47 -6.25 26.13
N TYR A 172 -9.88 -6.64 25.00
CA TYR A 172 -8.72 -7.55 24.98
C TYR A 172 -7.39 -6.81 24.84
N ILE A 173 -7.37 -5.48 24.73
CA ILE A 173 -6.13 -4.70 24.55
C ILE A 173 -5.10 -4.99 25.63
N ASP A 174 -5.52 -4.98 26.89
CA ASP A 174 -4.62 -5.11 28.05
C ASP A 174 -4.08 -6.53 28.23
N THR A 175 -4.69 -7.51 27.56
CA THR A 175 -4.35 -8.93 27.67
C THR A 175 -3.58 -9.48 26.47
N ASP A 176 -3.57 -8.77 25.33
CA ASP A 176 -2.85 -9.20 24.14
C ASP A 176 -1.41 -8.67 24.11
N PRO A 177 -0.38 -9.53 23.88
CA PRO A 177 1.01 -9.10 23.88
C PRO A 177 1.39 -8.02 22.85
N GLY A 178 0.66 -7.93 21.73
CA GLY A 178 0.88 -6.92 20.69
C GLY A 178 0.36 -5.56 21.12
N SER A 179 -0.92 -5.49 21.51
CA SER A 179 -1.59 -4.24 21.89
C SER A 179 -1.26 -3.73 23.29
N SER A 180 -0.98 -4.61 24.26
CA SER A 180 -0.60 -4.21 25.63
C SER A 180 0.84 -3.69 25.73
N ASN A 181 1.63 -3.82 24.65
CA ASN A 181 2.97 -3.25 24.60
C ASN A 181 2.89 -1.72 24.77
N PRO A 182 3.65 -1.11 25.70
CA PRO A 182 3.62 0.35 25.90
C PRO A 182 3.89 1.18 24.64
N ASN A 183 4.64 0.62 23.68
CA ASN A 183 4.94 1.29 22.41
C ASN A 183 3.80 1.18 21.39
N ALA A 184 2.75 0.40 21.65
CA ALA A 184 1.60 0.23 20.76
C ALA A 184 0.61 1.41 20.80
N ILE A 185 0.80 2.41 21.66
CA ILE A 185 -0.16 3.49 21.88
C ILE A 185 -0.57 4.21 20.59
N ASN A 186 0.37 4.45 19.67
CA ASN A 186 0.09 5.11 18.37
C ASN A 186 -0.54 4.16 17.33
N ARG A 187 -0.75 2.90 17.69
CA ARG A 187 -1.43 1.87 16.90
C ARG A 187 -2.80 1.50 17.46
N ILE A 188 -3.24 2.13 18.54
CA ILE A 188 -4.59 1.99 19.09
C ILE A 188 -5.32 3.29 18.74
N ILE A 189 -6.29 3.23 17.84
CA ILE A 189 -6.97 4.43 17.34
C ILE A 189 -8.42 4.52 17.83
N PRO A 190 -8.95 5.72 18.08
CA PRO A 190 -10.38 5.92 18.23
C PRO A 190 -11.07 5.72 16.87
N LEU A 191 -12.30 5.23 16.92
CA LEU A 191 -13.19 5.22 15.76
C LEU A 191 -14.28 6.27 15.93
N GLN A 192 -14.55 7.01 14.86
CA GLN A 192 -15.66 7.94 14.79
C GLN A 192 -16.86 7.28 14.10
N GLU A 193 -18.02 7.32 14.75
CA GLU A 193 -19.28 6.94 14.11
C GLU A 193 -19.76 8.02 13.14
N THR A 194 -20.27 7.57 11.99
CA THR A 194 -20.88 8.41 10.96
C THR A 194 -22.18 7.77 10.47
N GLU A 195 -22.99 8.51 9.72
CA GLU A 195 -24.21 7.96 9.09
C GLU A 195 -23.93 6.77 8.15
N SER A 196 -22.70 6.63 7.67
CA SER A 196 -22.30 5.62 6.68
C SER A 196 -21.41 4.50 7.26
N GLY A 197 -21.15 4.49 8.57
CA GLY A 197 -20.28 3.52 9.23
C GLY A 197 -19.22 4.19 10.11
N LEU A 198 -18.13 3.47 10.35
CA LEU A 198 -17.01 3.86 11.19
C LEU A 198 -15.90 4.51 10.37
N LEU A 199 -15.22 5.47 10.97
CA LEU A 199 -14.09 6.16 10.39
C LEU A 199 -12.89 6.11 11.35
N GLY A 200 -11.74 5.69 10.85
CA GLY A 200 -10.48 5.66 11.61
C GLY A 200 -9.35 6.39 10.89
N VAL A 201 -8.55 7.14 11.66
CA VAL A 201 -7.33 7.79 11.17
C VAL A 201 -6.14 7.02 11.69
N PHE A 202 -5.31 6.49 10.79
CA PHE A 202 -4.05 5.85 11.13
C PHE A 202 -2.93 6.50 10.33
N ASN A 203 -2.08 7.29 11.00
CA ASN A 203 -0.91 7.86 10.34
C ASN A 203 0.27 6.91 10.51
N ILE A 204 0.96 6.65 9.40
CA ILE A 204 2.13 5.80 9.34
C ILE A 204 3.37 6.70 9.33
N ILE A 205 4.19 6.59 10.36
CA ILE A 205 5.43 7.35 10.52
C ILE A 205 6.57 6.35 10.33
N LEU A 206 7.32 6.47 9.25
CA LEU A 206 8.44 5.59 8.98
C LEU A 206 9.72 6.17 9.56
N ASP A 207 10.56 5.33 10.17
CA ASP A 207 11.88 5.75 10.65
C ASP A 207 12.87 5.94 9.50
N ILE A 208 12.59 6.95 8.69
CA ILE A 208 13.41 7.36 7.56
C ILE A 208 13.69 8.84 7.73
N ASP A 209 14.97 9.21 7.62
CA ASP A 209 15.41 10.59 7.66
C ASP A 209 14.78 11.34 6.47
N PRO A 210 14.08 12.48 6.69
CA PRO A 210 13.47 13.23 5.61
C PRO A 210 14.49 13.71 4.57
N SER A 211 15.77 13.84 4.91
CA SER A 211 16.86 14.19 3.99
C SER A 211 17.33 13.04 3.11
N ASP A 212 16.80 11.82 3.28
CA ASP A 212 17.12 10.69 2.41
C ASP A 212 16.86 11.07 0.95
N LYS A 213 17.90 10.95 0.13
CA LYS A 213 17.89 11.34 -1.27
C LYS A 213 16.87 10.53 -2.08
N MET A 214 16.47 9.35 -1.61
CA MET A 214 15.43 8.54 -2.24
C MET A 214 14.01 9.07 -1.95
N ILE A 215 13.82 9.82 -0.86
CA ILE A 215 12.59 10.54 -0.53
C ILE A 215 12.55 11.89 -1.28
N ASN A 216 13.65 12.64 -1.26
CA ASN A 216 13.71 14.03 -1.75
C ASN A 216 14.21 14.21 -3.19
N GLY A 217 14.76 13.18 -3.83
CA GLY A 217 15.52 13.32 -5.06
C GLY A 217 15.26 12.21 -6.07
N PHE A 218 14.53 12.55 -7.13
CA PHE A 218 14.74 11.95 -8.46
C PHE A 218 16.21 12.19 -8.85
N TYR A 219 17.13 11.27 -8.52
CA TYR A 219 18.43 11.23 -9.20
C TYR A 219 18.37 10.26 -10.38
N PRO A 220 18.44 10.74 -11.62
CA PRO A 220 18.89 9.90 -12.72
C PRO A 220 20.32 9.48 -12.39
N VAL A 221 20.59 8.19 -12.36
CA VAL A 221 21.94 7.67 -12.15
C VAL A 221 22.78 8.08 -13.37
N GLY A 222 23.45 9.23 -13.26
CA GLY A 222 24.51 9.63 -14.18
C GLY A 222 25.80 8.85 -13.87
N PRO A 223 26.66 8.63 -14.88
CA PRO A 223 27.82 7.76 -14.74
C PRO A 223 28.96 8.51 -14.06
N ALA A 224 28.94 8.61 -12.74
CA ALA A 224 30.13 9.02 -12.00
C ALA A 224 30.11 8.52 -10.55
N ARG A 225 31.16 7.75 -10.23
CA ARG A 225 31.57 7.25 -8.90
C ARG A 225 30.94 5.93 -8.45
N LEU A 226 31.21 4.88 -9.23
CA LEU A 226 31.34 3.52 -8.72
C LEU A 226 32.74 3.34 -8.12
N SER A 227 32.96 3.85 -6.91
CA SER A 227 34.00 3.31 -6.04
C SER A 227 33.64 3.63 -4.59
N ASN A 228 33.47 2.56 -3.81
CA ASN A 228 33.45 2.55 -2.33
C ASN A 228 32.11 2.35 -1.60
N TYR A 229 31.06 1.84 -2.26
CA TYR A 229 29.93 1.22 -1.54
C TYR A 229 29.63 -0.17 -2.13
N HIS A 230 30.53 -1.12 -1.89
CA HIS A 230 30.19 -2.54 -1.93
C HIS A 230 29.86 -3.02 -0.52
N ASN A 231 28.81 -3.84 -0.41
CA ASN A 231 28.37 -4.63 0.76
C ASN A 231 27.45 -3.98 1.79
N ARG A 232 26.28 -3.52 1.36
CA ARG A 232 25.03 -3.76 2.10
C ARG A 232 23.95 -4.24 1.14
N LEU A 233 23.92 -5.56 0.97
CA LEU A 233 22.81 -6.43 0.56
C LEU A 233 21.65 -5.70 -0.17
N LEU A 234 21.85 -5.43 -1.47
CA LEU A 234 20.72 -5.40 -2.39
C LEU A 234 20.15 -6.82 -2.47
N PRO A 235 18.84 -7.02 -2.65
CA PRO A 235 18.30 -8.34 -2.93
C PRO A 235 19.02 -8.90 -4.16
N GLU A 236 19.84 -9.93 -3.96
CA GLU A 236 20.44 -10.65 -5.08
C GLU A 236 19.31 -11.29 -5.87
N GLY A 237 19.13 -10.87 -7.13
CA GLY A 237 18.22 -11.56 -8.06
C GLY A 237 17.27 -10.73 -8.92
N LEU A 238 17.07 -9.44 -8.63
CA LEU A 238 16.22 -8.55 -9.45
C LEU A 238 17.07 -7.61 -10.30
N ARG A 239 16.94 -7.68 -11.63
CA ARG A 239 17.60 -6.76 -12.57
C ARG A 239 16.61 -6.12 -13.53
N LEU A 240 16.75 -4.81 -13.72
CA LEU A 240 16.12 -4.02 -14.77
C LEU A 240 17.23 -3.47 -15.66
N PHE A 241 17.22 -3.86 -16.93
CA PHE A 241 18.18 -3.36 -17.90
C PHE A 241 17.71 -2.00 -18.45
N PRO A 242 18.63 -1.14 -18.92
CA PRO A 242 18.25 0.05 -19.66
C PRO A 242 17.32 -0.30 -20.83
N PRO A 243 16.18 0.39 -21.01
CA PRO A 243 15.32 0.20 -22.17
C PRO A 243 16.11 0.41 -23.46
N TYR A 244 15.83 -0.39 -24.48
CA TYR A 244 16.49 -0.27 -25.77
C TYR A 244 15.51 -0.47 -26.94
N PRO A 245 15.49 0.44 -27.93
CA PRO A 245 16.25 1.69 -28.01
C PRO A 245 15.84 2.73 -26.95
N ASN A 246 16.78 3.59 -26.54
CA ASN A 246 16.54 4.73 -25.66
C ASN A 246 17.61 5.82 -25.91
N PRO A 247 17.24 7.00 -26.44
CA PRO A 247 15.88 7.43 -26.79
C PRO A 247 15.24 6.59 -27.90
N PHE A 248 13.90 6.58 -27.98
CA PHE A 248 13.16 5.91 -29.06
C PHE A 248 12.07 6.79 -29.67
N ASN A 249 11.62 6.42 -30.87
CA ASN A 249 10.59 7.16 -31.62
C ASN A 249 9.22 6.48 -31.69
N SER A 250 9.20 5.16 -31.86
CA SER A 250 7.97 4.37 -31.99
C SER A 250 7.76 3.41 -30.84
N SER A 251 8.81 2.69 -30.43
CA SER A 251 8.74 1.72 -29.34
C SER A 251 10.11 1.43 -28.74
N THR A 252 10.09 0.85 -27.54
CA THR A 252 11.28 0.31 -26.85
C THR A 252 10.98 -1.05 -26.26
N ASN A 253 12.04 -1.79 -25.94
CA ASN A 253 11.95 -3.01 -25.15
C ASN A 253 12.62 -2.79 -23.79
N ILE A 254 11.91 -3.20 -22.74
CA ILE A 254 12.36 -3.14 -21.36
C ILE A 254 12.68 -4.56 -20.93
N LYS A 255 13.97 -4.86 -20.77
CA LYS A 255 14.43 -6.18 -20.34
C LYS A 255 14.52 -6.23 -18.82
N ILE A 256 14.01 -7.31 -18.23
CA ILE A 256 14.13 -7.63 -16.80
C ILE A 256 14.66 -9.05 -16.64
N GLU A 257 15.38 -9.31 -15.55
CA GLU A 257 15.85 -10.65 -15.17
C GLU A 257 15.45 -10.90 -13.71
N LEU A 258 14.82 -12.05 -13.49
CA LEU A 258 14.32 -12.53 -12.21
C LEU A 258 15.05 -13.82 -11.85
N ASP A 259 15.66 -13.88 -10.67
CA ASP A 259 16.24 -15.10 -10.12
C ASP A 259 15.19 -16.15 -9.71
N ARG A 260 14.00 -15.70 -9.33
CA ARG A 260 12.87 -16.55 -8.92
C ARG A 260 11.56 -16.09 -9.53
N SER A 261 10.61 -17.03 -9.63
CA SER A 261 9.26 -16.72 -10.07
C SER A 261 8.55 -15.88 -9.01
N THR A 262 8.18 -14.64 -9.34
CA THR A 262 7.62 -13.67 -8.39
C THR A 262 6.65 -12.73 -9.08
N THR A 263 5.86 -11.99 -8.30
CA THR A 263 4.99 -10.96 -8.82
C THR A 263 5.76 -9.72 -9.20
N VAL A 264 5.45 -9.22 -10.38
CA VAL A 264 6.09 -8.08 -11.02
C VAL A 264 5.03 -7.02 -11.29
N LEU A 265 5.35 -5.80 -10.87
CA LEU A 265 4.67 -4.58 -11.31
C LEU A 265 5.69 -3.74 -12.06
N LEU A 266 5.53 -3.65 -13.39
CA LEU A 266 6.35 -2.79 -14.25
C LEU A 266 5.48 -1.64 -14.74
N SER A 267 5.75 -0.43 -14.26
CA SER A 267 4.96 0.75 -14.58
C SER A 267 5.81 1.90 -15.10
N VAL A 268 5.20 2.74 -15.93
CA VAL A 268 5.78 3.95 -16.49
C VAL A 268 5.13 5.17 -15.84
N PHE A 269 5.96 6.15 -15.51
CA PHE A 269 5.58 7.43 -14.92
C PHE A 269 6.23 8.58 -15.70
N ASP A 270 5.62 9.76 -15.67
CA ASP A 270 6.27 10.98 -16.16
C ASP A 270 7.23 11.56 -15.10
N LEU A 271 7.95 12.65 -15.45
CA LEU A 271 8.86 13.33 -14.52
C LEU A 271 8.17 14.00 -13.31
N LYS A 272 6.85 14.17 -13.35
CA LYS A 272 6.06 14.68 -12.23
C LYS A 272 5.59 13.54 -11.31
N GLY A 273 5.98 12.30 -11.61
CA GLY A 273 5.55 11.11 -10.89
C GLY A 273 4.12 10.69 -11.19
N GLN A 274 3.48 11.26 -12.23
CA GLN A 274 2.13 10.85 -12.63
C GLN A 274 2.22 9.50 -13.33
N TRP A 275 1.35 8.59 -12.94
CA TRP A 275 1.24 7.29 -13.57
C TRP A 275 0.80 7.43 -15.03
N VAL A 276 1.54 6.77 -15.92
CA VAL A 276 1.31 6.81 -17.37
C VAL A 276 0.70 5.51 -17.85
N ASN A 277 1.32 4.37 -17.51
CA ASN A 277 0.84 3.06 -17.90
C ASN A 277 1.45 1.98 -16.99
N THR A 278 0.77 0.84 -16.88
CA THR A 278 1.35 -0.38 -16.30
C THR A 278 1.53 -1.39 -17.42
N LEU A 279 2.78 -1.76 -17.68
CA LEU A 279 3.18 -2.64 -18.78
C LEU A 279 3.09 -4.11 -18.38
N VAL A 280 3.38 -4.41 -17.12
CA VAL A 280 3.21 -5.75 -16.54
C VAL A 280 2.61 -5.61 -15.15
N LYS A 281 1.60 -6.44 -14.88
CA LYS A 281 1.03 -6.65 -13.55
C LYS A 281 0.71 -8.13 -13.41
N GLY A 282 1.47 -8.84 -12.60
CA GLY A 282 1.22 -10.25 -12.31
C GLY A 282 2.50 -11.05 -12.11
N ARG A 283 2.36 -12.37 -11.98
CA ARG A 283 3.47 -13.28 -11.74
C ARG A 283 4.26 -13.56 -13.01
N LEU A 284 5.58 -13.42 -12.93
CA LEU A 284 6.51 -13.83 -13.98
C LEU A 284 7.40 -14.96 -13.47
N HIS A 285 7.79 -15.87 -14.36
CA HIS A 285 8.71 -16.96 -14.02
C HIS A 285 10.15 -16.45 -13.85
N SER A 286 10.98 -17.20 -13.13
CA SER A 286 12.43 -16.95 -13.11
C SER A 286 13.00 -16.95 -14.53
N GLY A 287 13.94 -16.05 -14.82
CA GLY A 287 14.57 -15.90 -16.12
C GLY A 287 14.46 -14.48 -16.66
N GLU A 288 14.82 -14.33 -17.93
CA GLU A 288 14.76 -13.06 -18.64
C GLU A 288 13.40 -12.82 -19.28
N HIS A 289 12.89 -11.60 -19.19
CA HIS A 289 11.68 -11.15 -19.86
C HIS A 289 11.95 -9.87 -20.63
N SER A 290 11.33 -9.73 -21.80
CA SER A 290 11.41 -8.53 -22.64
C SER A 290 10.02 -7.95 -22.84
N ILE A 291 9.77 -6.78 -22.28
CA ILE A 291 8.47 -6.12 -22.30
C ILE A 291 8.51 -5.03 -23.37
N HIS A 292 7.59 -5.12 -24.34
CA HIS A 292 7.43 -4.11 -25.37
C HIS A 292 6.58 -2.94 -24.88
N TRP A 293 6.99 -1.71 -25.21
CA TRP A 293 6.15 -0.52 -25.02
C TRP A 293 6.21 0.40 -26.23
N ASP A 294 5.05 0.88 -26.66
CA ASP A 294 4.83 1.71 -27.85
C ASP A 294 4.64 3.21 -27.54
N GLY A 295 4.98 3.63 -26.32
CA GLY A 295 4.87 5.03 -25.91
C GLY A 295 3.43 5.51 -25.72
N LYS A 296 2.48 4.60 -25.42
CA LYS A 296 1.10 4.96 -25.10
C LYS A 296 0.79 4.83 -23.61
N ASN A 297 -0.11 5.68 -23.12
CA ASN A 297 -0.69 5.57 -21.79
C ASN A 297 -1.70 4.42 -21.72
N SER A 298 -2.28 4.20 -20.54
CA SER A 298 -3.28 3.14 -20.31
C SER A 298 -4.56 3.26 -21.13
N SER A 299 -4.86 4.44 -21.68
CA SER A 299 -6.01 4.68 -22.56
C SER A 299 -5.68 4.46 -24.04
N GLY A 300 -4.46 4.00 -24.36
CA GLY A 300 -4.00 3.83 -25.74
C GLY A 300 -3.68 5.14 -26.45
N ILE A 301 -3.51 6.24 -25.70
CA ILE A 301 -3.15 7.54 -26.25
C ILE A 301 -1.64 7.71 -26.16
N GLU A 302 -1.06 8.19 -27.25
CA GLU A 302 0.34 8.55 -27.37
C GLU A 302 0.77 9.61 -26.34
N VAL A 303 1.82 9.32 -25.56
CA VAL A 303 2.33 10.24 -24.52
C VAL A 303 3.35 11.23 -25.08
N PRO A 304 3.42 12.50 -24.65
CA PRO A 304 4.28 13.52 -25.27
C PRO A 304 5.77 13.14 -25.35
N THR A 305 6.52 13.75 -26.28
CA THR A 305 7.99 13.75 -26.27
C THR A 305 8.50 14.25 -24.91
N GLY A 306 9.49 13.54 -24.36
CA GLY A 306 10.01 13.86 -23.04
C GLY A 306 10.65 12.68 -22.34
N GLU A 307 10.97 12.91 -21.08
CA GLU A 307 11.55 11.89 -20.21
C GLU A 307 10.48 11.25 -19.34
N TYR A 308 10.67 9.97 -19.08
CA TYR A 308 9.79 9.11 -18.29
C TYR A 308 10.64 8.19 -17.43
N ILE A 309 9.99 7.61 -16.42
CA ILE A 309 10.58 6.66 -15.51
C ILE A 309 9.86 5.33 -15.61
N VAL A 310 10.63 4.27 -15.80
CA VAL A 310 10.18 2.89 -15.68
C VAL A 310 10.53 2.40 -14.28
N ILE A 311 9.53 1.88 -13.57
CA ILE A 311 9.68 1.31 -12.23
C ILE A 311 9.30 -0.16 -12.29
N LEU A 312 10.25 -1.03 -11.93
CA LEU A 312 10.07 -2.46 -11.72
C LEU A 312 9.98 -2.74 -10.23
N GLN A 313 8.85 -3.25 -9.75
CA GLN A 313 8.63 -3.65 -8.37
C GLN A 313 8.35 -5.15 -8.27
N THR A 314 8.97 -5.78 -7.28
CA THR A 314 8.66 -7.13 -6.79
C THR A 314 8.61 -7.10 -5.25
N PRO A 315 8.09 -8.15 -4.59
CA PRO A 315 8.19 -8.30 -3.14
C PRO A 315 9.64 -8.24 -2.62
N ALA A 316 10.60 -8.68 -3.44
CA ALA A 316 12.02 -8.67 -3.08
C ALA A 316 12.64 -7.27 -3.18
N GLY A 317 12.07 -6.35 -3.95
CA GLY A 317 12.60 -4.99 -4.07
C GLY A 317 12.23 -4.29 -5.35
N ARG A 318 12.93 -3.19 -5.63
CA ARG A 318 12.60 -2.30 -6.76
C ARG A 318 13.82 -1.93 -7.58
N LYS A 319 13.63 -1.79 -8.88
CA LYS A 319 14.59 -1.18 -9.81
C LYS A 319 13.91 -0.06 -10.62
N VAL A 320 14.71 0.94 -10.98
CA VAL A 320 14.24 2.13 -11.68
C VAL A 320 15.13 2.34 -12.91
N SER A 321 14.54 2.74 -14.03
CA SER A 321 15.28 3.09 -15.23
C SER A 321 14.65 4.29 -15.93
N LYS A 322 15.48 5.12 -16.55
CA LYS A 322 15.04 6.30 -17.28
C LYS A 322 14.74 5.95 -18.74
N LEU A 323 13.75 6.60 -19.31
CA LEU A 323 13.31 6.41 -20.67
C LEU A 323 13.09 7.78 -21.34
N THR A 324 13.53 7.94 -22.58
CA THR A 324 13.36 9.17 -23.37
C THR A 324 12.62 8.86 -24.67
N ILE A 325 11.54 9.60 -24.93
CA ILE A 325 10.72 9.50 -26.15
C ILE A 325 11.01 10.70 -27.04
N LEU A 326 11.25 10.46 -28.33
CA LEU A 326 11.44 11.45 -29.39
C LEU A 326 10.35 11.27 -30.46
N ARG A 327 9.42 12.21 -30.62
CA ARG A 327 8.41 12.15 -31.69
C ARG A 327 8.61 13.28 -32.68
#